data_AF-B3S387-F1
#
_entry.id   AF-B3S387-F1
#
_cell.length_a   1.000
_cell.length_b   1.000
_cell.length_c   1.000
_cell.angle_alpha   90.00
_cell.angle_beta   90.00
_cell.angle_gamma   90.00
#
_symmetry.space_group_name_H-M   'P 1'
#
loop_
_entity.id
_entity.type
_entity.pdbx_description
1 polymer ?
#
loop_
_entity_poly.entity_id
_entity_poly.type
_entity_poly.pdbx_seq_one_letter_code
_entity_poly.pdbx_strand_id
1 'polypeptide(L)'
;MAIGQIKAFMAILQTKIDHHSQLMKSHKERALKYWKDNMKDSARASLSTSKRHQQNVHKCELNYQNLSMHLQLIDDAISNGQILKVYEITTKALNRITTKNEDLSSENIAKILTDFDIAMDDIQEMNDSITGDHSLNQSEMDELNKELQNFELEDTDKIEKVCEKPIDDGLQDSTPTVPSPIQTTATPSIKPRKITAKVARASLVES
;
A
#
# COMPACT_ATOMS: atom_id res chain seq x y z
N MET A 1 -7.65 -3.49 -18.05
CA MET A 1 -6.29 -4.01 -17.69
C MET A 1 -5.73 -3.34 -16.42
N ALA A 2 -5.48 -2.02 -16.38
CA ALA A 2 -4.84 -1.37 -15.21
C ALA A 2 -5.70 -1.31 -13.92
N ILE A 3 -7.00 -1.04 -14.01
CA ILE A 3 -7.89 -0.93 -12.84
C ILE A 3 -8.04 -2.25 -12.08
N GLY A 4 -8.17 -3.37 -12.82
CA GLY A 4 -8.22 -4.71 -12.24
C GLY A 4 -6.96 -5.06 -11.46
N GLN A 5 -5.79 -4.75 -12.03
CA GLN A 5 -4.49 -4.93 -11.37
C GLN A 5 -4.39 -4.11 -10.08
N ILE A 6 -4.82 -2.85 -10.10
CA ILE A 6 -4.83 -1.99 -8.92
C ILE A 6 -5.74 -2.58 -7.83
N LYS A 7 -6.97 -3.01 -8.18
CA LYS A 7 -7.91 -3.63 -7.24
C LYS A 7 -7.36 -4.93 -6.65
N ALA A 8 -6.73 -5.77 -7.46
CA ALA A 8 -6.09 -6.99 -6.98
C ALA A 8 -4.92 -6.71 -6.02
N PHE A 9 -4.09 -5.71 -6.33
CA PHE A 9 -3.01 -5.28 -5.43
C PHE A 9 -3.56 -4.76 -4.10
N MET A 10 -4.66 -3.99 -4.14
CA MET A 10 -5.34 -3.53 -2.93
C MET A 10 -5.87 -4.69 -2.07
N ALA A 11 -6.42 -5.75 -2.69
CA ALA A 11 -6.84 -6.95 -1.96
C ALA A 11 -5.66 -7.68 -1.30
N ILE A 12 -4.49 -7.73 -1.96
CA ILE A 12 -3.27 -8.30 -1.38
C ILE A 12 -2.79 -7.44 -0.19
N LEU A 13 -2.76 -6.11 -0.34
CA LEU A 13 -2.42 -5.20 0.75
C LEU A 13 -3.35 -5.37 1.95
N GLN A 14 -4.66 -5.53 1.72
CA GLN A 14 -5.62 -5.79 2.77
C GLN A 14 -5.30 -7.09 3.52
N THR A 15 -4.99 -8.16 2.78
CA THR A 15 -4.56 -9.44 3.37
C THR A 15 -3.29 -9.28 4.23
N LYS A 16 -2.32 -8.50 3.75
CA LYS A 16 -1.08 -8.20 4.51
C LYS A 16 -1.35 -7.37 5.77
N ILE A 17 -2.25 -6.39 5.70
CA ILE A 17 -2.70 -5.60 6.86
C ILE A 17 -3.30 -6.52 7.92
N ASP A 18 -4.19 -7.41 7.53
CA ASP A 18 -4.84 -8.36 8.44
C ASP A 18 -3.82 -9.31 9.08
N HIS A 19 -2.92 -9.87 8.27
CA HIS A 19 -1.86 -10.76 8.72
C HIS A 19 -0.95 -10.09 9.76
N HIS A 20 -0.40 -8.91 9.46
CA HIS A 20 0.47 -8.19 10.39
C HIS A 20 -0.28 -7.67 11.63
N SER A 21 -1.57 -7.35 11.50
CA SER A 21 -2.42 -6.97 12.65
C SER A 21 -2.61 -8.13 13.62
N GLN A 22 -2.82 -9.35 13.11
CA GLN A 22 -2.88 -10.57 13.93
C GLN A 22 -1.54 -10.85 14.63
N LEU A 23 -0.42 -10.76 13.90
CA LEU A 23 0.92 -10.93 14.49
C LEU A 23 1.21 -9.86 15.55
N MET A 24 0.86 -8.60 15.30
CA MET A 24 0.98 -7.52 16.27
C MET A 24 0.23 -7.87 17.57
N LYS A 25 -1.02 -8.35 17.47
CA LYS A 25 -1.82 -8.75 18.62
C LYS A 25 -1.17 -9.91 19.40
N SER A 26 -0.76 -10.97 18.68
CA SER A 26 -0.09 -12.13 19.27
C SER A 26 1.19 -11.74 20.02
N HIS A 27 2.03 -10.88 19.43
CA HIS A 27 3.25 -10.40 20.07
C HIS A 27 2.98 -9.49 21.29
N LYS A 28 1.91 -8.68 21.29
CA LYS A 28 1.48 -7.91 22.47
C LYS A 28 1.04 -8.81 23.61
N GLU A 29 0.23 -9.83 23.32
CA GLU A 29 -0.22 -10.82 24.30
C GLU A 29 0.96 -11.60 24.90
N ARG A 30 1.92 -12.00 24.05
CA ARG A 30 3.15 -12.66 24.48
C ARG A 30 4.03 -11.75 25.35
N ALA A 31 4.17 -10.47 24.97
CA ALA A 31 4.91 -9.50 25.77
C ALA A 31 4.29 -9.31 27.16
N LEU A 32 2.94 -9.27 27.25
CA LEU A 32 2.23 -9.20 28.52
C LEU A 32 2.43 -10.45 29.38
N LYS A 33 2.45 -11.64 28.77
CA LYS A 33 2.75 -12.89 29.48
C LYS A 33 4.16 -12.86 30.07
N TYR A 34 5.18 -12.58 29.26
CA TYR A 34 6.56 -12.48 29.74
C TYR A 34 6.75 -11.42 30.81
N TRP A 35 6.02 -10.31 30.72
CA TRP A 35 6.04 -9.29 31.75
C TRP A 35 5.52 -9.82 33.10
N LYS A 36 4.39 -10.55 33.09
CA LYS A 36 3.83 -11.19 34.29
C LYS A 36 4.77 -12.25 34.87
N ASP A 37 5.47 -12.98 34.00
CA ASP A 37 6.46 -14.00 34.37
C ASP A 37 7.83 -13.40 34.78
N ASN A 38 7.92 -12.07 34.90
CA ASN A 38 9.14 -11.30 35.24
C ASN A 38 10.31 -11.49 34.25
N MET A 39 10.04 -11.97 33.04
CA MET A 39 10.99 -12.16 31.94
C MET A 39 11.11 -10.88 31.10
N LYS A 40 11.75 -9.84 31.67
CA LYS A 40 11.77 -8.48 31.10
C LYS A 40 12.40 -8.39 29.71
N ASP A 41 13.47 -9.14 29.43
CA ASP A 41 14.13 -9.10 28.12
C ASP A 41 13.26 -9.74 27.04
N SER A 42 12.61 -10.87 27.33
CA SER A 42 11.65 -11.52 26.43
C SER A 42 10.41 -10.67 26.17
N ALA A 43 9.92 -9.96 27.20
CA ALA A 43 8.82 -9.01 27.06
C ALA A 43 9.21 -7.84 26.14
N ARG A 44 10.41 -7.27 26.31
CA ARG A 44 10.93 -6.19 25.46
C ARG A 44 11.13 -6.66 24.02
N ALA A 45 11.70 -7.85 23.81
CA ALA A 45 11.87 -8.43 22.48
C ALA A 45 10.52 -8.61 21.77
N SER A 46 9.53 -9.18 22.44
CA SER A 46 8.18 -9.36 21.89
C SER A 46 7.49 -8.04 21.56
N LEU A 47 7.64 -7.02 22.42
CA LEU A 47 7.11 -5.68 22.16
C LEU A 47 7.80 -5.01 20.96
N SER A 48 9.11 -5.19 20.81
CA SER A 48 9.87 -4.70 19.66
C SER A 48 9.35 -5.31 18.35
N THR A 49 9.14 -6.63 18.33
CA THR A 49 8.55 -7.32 17.17
C THR A 49 7.12 -6.85 16.88
N SER A 50 6.30 -6.64 17.92
CA SER A 50 4.97 -6.03 17.74
C SER A 50 5.05 -4.63 17.10
N LYS A 51 6.02 -3.80 17.50
CA LYS A 51 6.20 -2.46 16.94
C LYS A 51 6.63 -2.52 15.46
N ARG A 52 7.45 -3.50 15.08
CA ARG A 52 7.81 -3.75 13.67
C ARG A 52 6.57 -4.09 12.84
N HIS A 53 5.72 -4.99 13.32
CA HIS A 53 4.46 -5.31 12.63
C HIS A 53 3.53 -4.09 12.54
N GLN A 54 3.49 -3.24 13.57
CA GLN A 54 2.75 -1.97 13.52
C GLN A 54 3.27 -1.03 12.41
N GLN A 55 4.60 -0.94 12.23
CA GLN A 55 5.19 -0.15 11.14
C GLN A 55 4.84 -0.73 9.76
N ASN A 56 4.83 -2.05 9.62
CA ASN A 56 4.45 -2.70 8.37
C ASN A 56 2.96 -2.49 8.04
N VAL A 57 2.08 -2.59 9.04
CA VAL A 57 0.64 -2.24 8.88
C VAL A 57 0.52 -0.82 8.37
N HIS A 58 1.19 0.14 9.02
CA HIS A 58 1.13 1.54 8.59
C HIS A 58 1.63 1.77 7.16
N LYS A 59 2.74 1.12 6.76
CA LYS A 59 3.24 1.16 5.37
C LYS A 59 2.19 0.61 4.39
N CYS A 60 1.55 -0.52 4.73
CA CYS A 60 0.53 -1.14 3.87
C CYS A 60 -0.74 -0.27 3.77
N GLU A 61 -1.19 0.32 4.88
CA GLU A 61 -2.33 1.23 4.93
C GLU A 61 -2.10 2.47 4.07
N LEU A 62 -0.90 3.07 4.13
CA LEU A 62 -0.55 4.22 3.31
C LEU A 62 -0.59 3.88 1.82
N ASN A 63 -0.02 2.74 1.43
CA ASN A 63 -0.05 2.28 0.04
C ASN A 63 -1.48 1.97 -0.43
N TYR A 64 -2.30 1.37 0.44
CA TYR A 64 -3.71 1.12 0.14
C TYR A 64 -4.48 2.42 -0.10
N GLN A 65 -4.27 3.43 0.75
CA GLN A 65 -4.89 4.76 0.60
C GLN A 65 -4.44 5.45 -0.69
N ASN A 66 -3.16 5.39 -1.04
CA ASN A 66 -2.64 5.96 -2.27
C ASN A 66 -3.29 5.31 -3.51
N LEU A 67 -3.39 3.98 -3.53
CA LEU A 67 -4.04 3.27 -4.64
C LEU A 67 -5.54 3.56 -4.71
N SER A 68 -6.22 3.68 -3.57
CA SER A 68 -7.62 4.11 -3.52
C SER A 68 -7.81 5.51 -4.11
N MET A 69 -6.92 6.45 -3.81
CA MET A 69 -6.95 7.79 -4.39
C MET A 69 -6.70 7.74 -5.90
N HIS A 70 -5.75 6.92 -6.37
CA HIS A 70 -5.50 6.76 -7.80
C HIS A 70 -6.70 6.15 -8.55
N LEU A 71 -7.38 5.16 -7.96
CA LEU A 71 -8.62 4.63 -8.54
C LEU A 71 -9.67 5.73 -8.69
N GLN A 72 -9.87 6.56 -7.67
CA GLN A 72 -10.81 7.68 -7.75
C GLN A 72 -10.43 8.65 -8.89
N LEU A 73 -9.15 9.01 -9.02
CA LEU A 73 -8.69 9.89 -10.10
C LEU A 73 -8.89 9.27 -11.49
N ILE A 74 -8.76 7.96 -11.61
CA ILE A 74 -9.03 7.24 -12.86
C ILE A 74 -10.53 7.30 -13.18
N ASP A 75 -11.39 7.02 -12.20
CA ASP A 75 -12.85 7.10 -12.36
C ASP A 75 -13.30 8.51 -12.76
N ASP A 76 -12.74 9.55 -12.13
CA ASP A 76 -13.00 10.94 -12.46
C ASP A 76 -12.53 11.28 -13.89
N ALA A 77 -11.36 10.81 -14.31
CA ALA A 77 -10.84 11.02 -15.65
C ALA A 77 -11.71 10.35 -16.73
N ILE A 78 -12.23 9.16 -16.46
CA ILE A 78 -13.16 8.45 -17.35
C ILE A 78 -14.44 9.25 -17.51
N SER A 79 -15.06 9.65 -16.41
CA SER A 79 -16.28 10.48 -16.42
C SER A 79 -16.06 11.78 -17.21
N ASN A 80 -14.94 12.47 -16.99
CA ASN A 80 -14.60 13.69 -17.73
C ASN A 80 -14.38 13.43 -19.23
N GLY A 81 -13.75 12.31 -19.58
CA GLY A 81 -13.60 11.89 -20.98
C GLY A 81 -14.93 11.63 -21.68
N GLN A 82 -15.88 11.01 -20.99
CA GLN A 82 -17.25 10.79 -21.49
C GLN A 82 -17.98 12.13 -21.72
N ILE A 83 -17.92 13.04 -20.74
CA ILE A 83 -18.51 14.38 -20.86
C ILE A 83 -17.91 15.13 -22.07
N LEU A 84 -16.59 15.06 -22.25
CA LEU A 84 -15.90 15.74 -23.35
C LEU A 84 -16.33 15.20 -24.72
N LYS A 85 -16.48 13.88 -24.87
CA LYS A 85 -17.00 13.27 -26.11
C LYS A 85 -18.40 13.77 -26.46
N VAL A 86 -19.32 13.78 -25.49
CA VAL A 86 -20.70 14.30 -25.69
C VAL A 86 -20.67 15.78 -26.09
N TYR A 87 -19.83 16.58 -25.44
CA TYR A 87 -19.68 18.00 -25.74
C TYR A 87 -19.13 18.24 -27.16
N GLU A 88 -18.15 17.45 -27.59
CA GLU A 88 -17.56 17.54 -28.93
C GLU A 88 -18.61 17.28 -30.02
N ILE A 89 -19.45 16.25 -29.85
CA ILE A 89 -20.50 15.90 -30.81
C ILE A 89 -21.57 16.98 -30.87
N THR A 90 -22.00 17.46 -29.70
CA THR A 90 -22.97 18.55 -29.61
C THR A 90 -22.43 19.81 -30.29
N THR A 91 -21.15 20.11 -30.11
CA THR A 91 -20.48 21.25 -30.76
C THR A 91 -20.36 21.06 -32.27
N LYS A 92 -20.01 19.85 -32.75
CA LYS A 92 -19.97 19.52 -34.18
C LYS A 92 -21.35 19.67 -34.81
N ALA A 93 -22.40 19.18 -34.16
CA ALA A 93 -23.78 19.32 -34.59
C ALA A 93 -24.22 20.79 -34.66
N LEU A 94 -23.92 21.56 -33.60
CA LEU A 94 -24.18 23.01 -33.58
C LEU A 94 -23.43 23.73 -34.69
N ASN A 95 -22.16 23.42 -34.94
CA ASN A 95 -21.38 24.03 -36.02
C ASN A 95 -21.97 23.73 -37.40
N ARG A 96 -22.44 22.51 -37.66
CA ARG A 96 -23.14 22.16 -38.91
C ARG A 96 -24.34 23.08 -39.14
N ILE A 97 -25.18 23.27 -38.13
CA ILE A 97 -26.38 24.12 -38.21
C ILE A 97 -26.01 25.61 -38.35
N THR A 98 -25.13 26.11 -37.49
CA THR A 98 -24.87 27.55 -37.32
C THR A 98 -23.87 28.14 -38.31
N THR A 99 -22.86 27.36 -38.73
CA THR A 99 -21.79 27.86 -39.61
C THR A 99 -21.84 27.31 -41.02
N LYS A 100 -22.38 26.10 -41.22
CA LYS A 100 -22.52 25.51 -42.56
C LYS A 100 -23.90 25.75 -43.19
N ASN A 101 -24.79 26.46 -42.50
CA ASN A 101 -26.19 26.68 -42.89
C ASN A 101 -26.92 25.36 -43.23
N GLU A 102 -26.53 24.25 -42.59
CA GLU A 102 -27.35 23.03 -42.67
C GLU A 102 -28.69 23.32 -42.02
N ASP A 103 -29.77 23.02 -42.74
CA ASP A 103 -31.12 23.16 -42.21
C ASP A 103 -31.40 22.05 -41.19
N LEU A 104 -32.39 22.29 -40.33
CA LEU A 104 -32.92 21.28 -39.41
C LEU A 104 -33.83 20.28 -40.14
N SER A 105 -33.44 19.86 -41.34
CA SER A 105 -34.13 18.81 -42.07
C SER A 105 -34.02 17.48 -41.31
N SER A 106 -35.00 16.60 -41.53
CA SER A 106 -35.02 15.28 -40.88
C SER A 106 -33.77 14.46 -41.18
N GLU A 107 -33.15 14.65 -42.35
CA GLU A 107 -31.92 13.96 -42.73
C GLU A 107 -30.71 14.42 -41.92
N ASN A 108 -30.56 15.74 -41.70
CA ASN A 108 -29.46 16.27 -40.90
C ASN A 108 -29.64 15.96 -39.41
N ILE A 109 -30.89 15.99 -38.91
CA ILE A 109 -31.22 15.54 -37.55
C ILE A 109 -30.87 14.05 -37.38
N ALA A 110 -31.23 13.20 -38.36
CA ALA A 110 -30.89 11.78 -38.33
C ALA A 110 -29.38 11.55 -38.26
N LYS A 111 -28.58 12.30 -39.05
CA LYS A 111 -27.11 12.23 -38.99
C LYS A 111 -26.54 12.61 -37.63
N ILE A 112 -27.08 13.65 -36.99
CA ILE A 112 -26.66 14.08 -35.64
C ILE A 112 -26.98 12.98 -34.61
N LEU A 113 -28.18 12.38 -34.69
CA LEU A 113 -28.57 11.30 -33.79
C LEU A 113 -27.68 10.06 -33.98
N THR A 114 -27.36 9.70 -35.23
CA THR A 114 -26.40 8.61 -35.50
C THR A 114 -25.01 8.91 -34.96
N ASP A 115 -24.48 10.14 -35.14
CA ASP A 115 -23.20 10.55 -34.56
C ASP A 115 -23.22 10.45 -33.02
N PHE A 116 -24.38 10.71 -32.39
CA PHE A 116 -24.59 10.59 -30.96
C PHE A 116 -24.64 9.13 -30.50
N ASP A 117 -25.40 8.27 -31.20
CA ASP A 117 -25.53 6.85 -30.89
C ASP A 117 -24.17 6.14 -30.97
N ILE A 118 -23.37 6.38 -32.02
CA ILE A 118 -22.02 5.82 -32.16
C ILE A 118 -21.13 6.18 -30.96
N ALA A 119 -21.21 7.42 -30.50
CA ALA A 119 -20.37 7.84 -29.38
C ALA A 119 -20.86 7.32 -28.03
N MET A 120 -22.18 7.12 -27.87
CA MET A 120 -22.73 6.43 -26.72
C MET A 120 -22.29 4.97 -26.71
N ASP A 121 -22.23 4.31 -27.87
CA ASP A 121 -21.66 2.96 -28.01
C ASP A 121 -20.17 2.94 -27.65
N ASP A 122 -19.37 3.89 -28.15
CA ASP A 122 -17.95 4.01 -27.76
C ASP A 122 -17.75 4.25 -26.25
N ILE A 123 -18.64 5.06 -25.64
CA ILE A 123 -18.62 5.32 -24.20
C ILE A 123 -18.97 4.04 -23.44
N GLN A 124 -19.94 3.28 -23.92
CA GLN A 124 -20.36 2.01 -23.34
C GLN A 124 -19.26 0.95 -23.45
N GLU A 125 -18.64 0.79 -24.62
CA GLU A 125 -17.52 -0.13 -24.83
C GLU A 125 -16.33 0.22 -23.92
N MET A 126 -16.02 1.52 -23.80
CA MET A 126 -14.98 1.99 -22.88
C MET A 126 -15.33 1.63 -21.44
N ASN A 127 -16.58 1.83 -21.02
CA ASN A 127 -17.05 1.51 -19.68
C ASN A 127 -16.99 -0.01 -19.43
N ASP A 128 -17.43 -0.83 -20.37
CA ASP A 128 -17.41 -2.29 -20.28
C ASP A 128 -15.97 -2.84 -20.22
N SER A 129 -15.04 -2.24 -20.96
CA SER A 129 -13.61 -2.55 -20.89
C SER A 129 -12.98 -2.18 -19.54
N ILE A 130 -13.59 -1.24 -18.79
CA ILE A 130 -13.13 -0.75 -17.49
C ILE A 130 -13.78 -1.52 -16.33
N THR A 131 -15.09 -1.76 -16.39
CA THR A 131 -15.87 -2.47 -15.37
C THR A 131 -15.91 -3.97 -15.55
N GLY A 132 -15.47 -4.48 -16.71
CA GLY A 132 -15.30 -5.91 -16.95
C GLY A 132 -14.48 -6.55 -15.84
N ASP A 133 -14.89 -7.73 -15.41
CA ASP A 133 -14.28 -8.45 -14.28
C ASP A 133 -12.86 -8.88 -14.65
N HIS A 134 -11.90 -7.98 -14.44
CA HIS A 134 -10.47 -8.21 -14.68
C HIS A 134 -9.90 -9.01 -13.52
N SER A 135 -10.36 -10.25 -13.37
CA SER A 135 -9.69 -11.22 -12.50
C SER A 135 -8.30 -11.45 -13.06
N LEU A 136 -7.28 -11.09 -12.29
CA LEU A 136 -5.92 -11.49 -12.61
C LEU A 136 -5.87 -13.01 -12.68
N ASN A 137 -5.16 -13.54 -13.68
CA ASN A 137 -4.89 -14.96 -13.72
C ASN A 137 -3.87 -15.32 -12.62
N GLN A 138 -3.79 -16.60 -12.25
CA GLN A 138 -2.92 -17.05 -11.15
C GLN A 138 -1.45 -16.65 -11.36
N SER A 139 -0.97 -16.63 -12.60
CA SER A 139 0.40 -16.25 -12.94
C SER A 139 0.68 -14.76 -12.68
N GLU A 140 -0.26 -13.88 -13.04
CA GLU A 140 -0.17 -12.44 -12.81
C GLU A 140 -0.24 -12.12 -11.31
N MET A 141 -1.08 -12.84 -10.55
CA MET A 141 -1.13 -12.75 -9.10
C MET A 141 0.19 -13.17 -8.45
N ASP A 142 0.82 -14.23 -8.95
CA ASP A 142 2.08 -14.74 -8.43
C ASP A 142 3.26 -13.80 -8.71
N GLU A 143 3.29 -13.18 -9.90
CA GLU A 143 4.31 -12.18 -10.27
C GLU A 143 4.17 -10.90 -9.45
N LEU A 144 2.93 -10.43 -9.27
CA LEU A 144 2.61 -9.29 -8.42
C LEU A 144 2.96 -9.56 -6.94
N ASN A 145 2.67 -10.77 -6.45
CA ASN A 145 3.05 -11.22 -5.11
C ASN A 145 4.57 -11.23 -4.93
N LYS A 146 5.32 -11.61 -5.96
CA LYS A 146 6.78 -11.64 -5.93
C LYS A 146 7.39 -10.25 -5.89
N GLU A 147 6.88 -9.31 -6.69
CA GLU A 147 7.30 -7.90 -6.66
C GLU A 147 7.00 -7.25 -5.29
N LEU A 148 5.88 -7.62 -4.67
CA LEU A 148 5.50 -7.21 -3.30
C LEU A 148 6.33 -7.86 -2.18
N GLN A 149 6.85 -9.06 -2.36
CA GLN A 149 7.79 -9.69 -1.41
C GLN A 149 9.16 -9.00 -1.45
N ASN A 150 9.55 -8.42 -2.58
CA ASN A 150 10.79 -7.64 -2.65
C ASN A 150 10.73 -6.35 -1.81
N PHE A 151 9.54 -5.78 -1.59
CA PHE A 151 9.34 -4.70 -0.61
C PHE A 151 9.54 -5.14 0.85
N GLU A 152 9.51 -6.45 1.12
CA GLU A 152 9.63 -7.06 2.45
C GLU A 152 11.10 -7.27 2.86
N LEU A 153 12.01 -7.35 1.89
CA LEU A 153 13.42 -7.70 2.10
C LEU A 153 14.34 -6.54 2.48
N GLU A 154 13.91 -5.28 2.40
CA GLU A 154 14.77 -4.16 2.81
C GLU A 154 14.94 -4.02 4.35
N ASP A 155 14.06 -4.63 5.16
CA ASP A 155 14.06 -4.43 6.63
C ASP A 155 14.04 -5.74 7.48
N THR A 156 13.99 -6.93 6.88
CA THR A 156 13.70 -8.20 7.60
C THR A 156 14.91 -8.98 8.10
N ASP A 157 16.07 -8.88 7.45
CA ASP A 157 17.20 -9.80 7.65
C ASP A 157 17.92 -9.73 9.01
N LYS A 158 17.61 -8.75 9.87
CA LYS A 158 18.44 -8.47 11.07
C LYS A 158 17.93 -9.08 12.38
N ILE A 159 16.70 -9.63 12.47
CA ILE A 159 16.09 -9.93 13.78
C ILE A 159 15.53 -11.37 13.91
N GLU A 160 15.22 -12.05 12.81
CA GLU A 160 14.61 -13.40 12.87
C GLU A 160 15.52 -14.43 13.56
N LYS A 161 16.84 -14.25 13.46
CA LYS A 161 17.87 -15.05 14.17
C LYS A 161 17.83 -14.99 15.70
N VAL A 162 17.03 -14.12 16.33
CA VAL A 162 17.01 -13.98 17.80
C VAL A 162 15.81 -14.71 18.45
N CYS A 163 14.78 -15.10 17.70
CA CYS A 163 13.58 -15.74 18.26
C CYS A 163 13.52 -17.27 18.10
N GLU A 164 14.42 -17.88 17.33
CA GLU A 164 14.51 -19.34 17.22
C GLU A 164 15.38 -19.93 18.33
N LYS A 165 14.84 -19.97 19.55
CA LYS A 165 15.17 -21.10 20.44
C LYS A 165 13.89 -21.91 20.64
N PRO A 166 13.86 -23.19 20.25
CA PRO A 166 12.72 -24.05 20.55
C PRO A 166 12.55 -24.14 22.07
N ILE A 167 11.31 -24.08 22.52
CA ILE A 167 10.94 -24.44 23.89
C ILE A 167 11.01 -25.97 23.91
N ASP A 168 12.02 -26.52 24.60
CA ASP A 168 12.13 -27.94 24.88
C ASP A 168 11.23 -28.26 26.08
N ASP A 169 10.06 -28.85 25.81
CA ASP A 169 9.22 -29.46 26.85
C ASP A 169 9.83 -30.83 27.22
N GLY A 170 10.76 -30.81 28.17
CA GLY A 170 11.40 -32.02 28.70
C GLY A 170 11.71 -31.90 30.19
N LEU A 171 10.79 -32.38 31.04
CA LEU A 171 11.10 -32.75 32.42
C LEU A 171 12.26 -33.77 32.42
N GLN A 172 13.44 -33.43 32.97
CA GLN A 172 14.27 -34.38 33.73
C GLN A 172 15.14 -33.66 34.77
N ASP A 173 15.20 -34.34 35.92
CA ASP A 173 15.81 -34.06 37.21
C ASP A 173 17.35 -34.00 37.17
N SER A 174 17.99 -33.11 37.95
CA SER A 174 19.31 -33.30 38.62
C SER A 174 19.87 -32.00 39.22
N THR A 175 19.84 -31.95 40.57
CA THR A 175 20.79 -31.38 41.56
C THR A 175 21.51 -30.02 41.37
N PRO A 176 21.60 -29.20 42.44
CA PRO A 176 22.15 -27.84 42.38
C PRO A 176 23.69 -27.82 42.47
N THR A 177 24.35 -27.23 41.48
CA THR A 177 25.78 -26.89 41.57
C THR A 177 25.94 -25.40 41.83
N VAL A 178 26.60 -25.06 42.93
CA VAL A 178 26.90 -23.72 43.45
C VAL A 178 27.72 -22.89 42.44
N PRO A 179 27.45 -21.58 42.22
CA PRO A 179 28.33 -20.74 41.42
C PRO A 179 29.49 -20.17 42.27
N SER A 180 30.70 -20.20 41.71
CA SER A 180 31.87 -19.47 42.22
C SER A 180 32.18 -18.25 41.31
N PRO A 181 32.92 -17.23 41.81
CA PRO A 181 32.56 -15.83 41.63
C PRO A 181 33.15 -15.10 40.41
N ILE A 182 32.50 -13.97 40.16
CA ILE A 182 32.69 -12.88 39.19
C ILE A 182 34.17 -12.55 38.90
N GLN A 183 34.53 -12.50 37.62
CA GLN A 183 35.66 -11.69 37.12
C GLN A 183 35.14 -10.49 36.32
N THR A 184 35.39 -9.32 36.87
CA THR A 184 35.17 -7.99 36.28
C THR A 184 36.22 -7.72 35.21
N THR A 185 35.81 -7.38 33.98
CA THR A 185 36.69 -6.72 33.02
C THR A 185 36.01 -5.52 32.34
N ALA A 186 36.83 -4.51 32.11
CA ALA A 186 36.55 -3.09 31.96
C ALA A 186 35.56 -2.66 30.85
N THR A 187 34.82 -1.58 31.16
CA THR A 187 34.03 -0.75 30.26
C THR A 187 34.92 0.10 29.33
N PRO A 188 34.70 0.13 28.00
CA PRO A 188 35.27 1.18 27.15
C PRO A 188 34.39 2.44 27.16
N SER A 189 35.01 3.56 27.54
CA SER A 189 34.44 4.91 27.53
C SER A 189 34.36 5.46 26.10
N ILE A 190 33.17 5.87 25.65
CA ILE A 190 32.98 6.58 24.37
C ILE A 190 32.76 8.06 24.67
N LYS A 191 33.71 8.90 24.22
CA LYS A 191 33.64 10.37 24.30
C LYS A 191 32.51 10.91 23.40
N PRO A 192 31.78 11.97 23.83
CA PRO A 192 30.74 12.57 23.01
C PRO A 192 31.33 13.32 21.80
N ARG A 193 30.79 13.04 20.61
CA ARG A 193 31.15 13.72 19.35
C ARG A 193 30.41 15.06 19.28
N LYS A 194 31.18 16.15 19.13
CA LYS A 194 30.69 17.53 19.01
C LYS A 194 29.92 17.69 17.69
N ILE A 195 28.63 18.01 17.76
CA ILE A 195 27.83 18.37 16.57
C ILE A 195 27.87 19.90 16.43
N THR A 196 28.48 20.40 15.36
CA THR A 196 28.37 21.80 14.93
C THR A 196 27.16 21.95 14.01
N ALA A 197 26.14 22.69 14.44
CA ALA A 197 25.02 23.10 13.60
C ALA A 197 25.47 24.16 12.60
N LYS A 198 25.22 23.95 11.31
CA LYS A 198 25.39 24.97 10.27
C LYS A 198 24.00 25.58 9.99
N VAL A 199 23.81 26.82 10.42
CA VAL A 199 22.60 27.61 10.18
C VAL A 199 22.52 27.94 8.68
N ALA A 200 21.47 27.46 8.01
CA ALA A 200 21.11 27.94 6.67
C ALA A 200 20.26 29.21 6.82
N ARG A 201 20.79 30.33 6.34
CA ARG A 201 20.14 31.64 6.33
C ARG A 201 19.23 31.69 5.11
N ALA A 202 17.93 31.88 5.33
CA ALA A 202 16.98 32.21 4.27
C ALA A 202 17.37 33.55 3.65
N SER A 203 17.36 33.64 2.32
CA SER A 203 17.30 34.93 1.62
C SER A 203 16.03 34.91 0.77
N LEU A 204 15.05 35.69 1.23
CA LEU A 204 14.06 36.28 0.34
C LEU A 204 14.78 37.20 -0.63
N VAL A 205 14.42 37.12 -1.91
CA VAL A 205 14.49 38.28 -2.81
C VAL A 205 13.16 38.30 -3.56
N GLU A 206 12.32 39.25 -3.17
CA GLU A 206 11.25 39.80 -4.00
C GLU A 206 11.88 40.73 -5.04
N SER A 207 11.46 40.58 -6.30
CA SER A 207 11.25 41.59 -7.37
C SER A 207 11.54 40.98 -8.73
#